data_AF-A0A7L8UA45-F1
#
_entry.id   AF-A0A7L8UA45-F1
#
_cell.length_a   1.000
_cell.length_b   1.000
_cell.length_c   1.000
_cell.angle_alpha   90.00
_cell.angle_beta   90.00
_cell.angle_gamma   90.00
#
_symmetry.space_group_name_H-M   'P 1'
#
loop_
_entity.id
_entity.type
_entity.pdbx_description
1 polymer ?
#
loop_
_entity_poly.entity_id
_entity_poly.type
_entity_poly.pdbx_seq_one_letter_code
_entity_poly.pdbx_strand_id
1 'polypeptide(L)'
;MKNQISRGEFIRLSGLTLAGALVSDVIFANDLLVNNTTSQEDIQLMKKLILSNDAKVKTILNNPLDSNIKRSSFRFIANNILVLTASVCNSGSEYYKSKNVTERLNQFTDILLKEQYGDGTLDAGGNRQSPPDTAFILEYICPATAILNADKKTDTAVLRDKLKKFILNAGKAMVTGGVHTPNHRWVVCAALASINDLYPDPAYVKRIDEWLAEGIDCNEDGHYSERSGIYSAVIDKALITVGRLLNRPKLLDIVSKNLTAYFYHTEPNGDLITLDSRRQDQFMNLKVTKFYLQYRFMAIYTNNSMFAYMVNTIENLPEFSNDILSDSLGFFMESSTLRKPIPVEGKGINDFEKFFAISNLARIKRGKTSVTLFGGNDQPVQIVSGRSSNPNFLTYRKGNAILKYMRLSTSFFRMGYFSSEGIVKEGNKYILTETKEADYYQPLAEKFRKADGDYTLSESPDTRFWNKMEFGSRTKSNVKKLKTSIEITEENGALSLDFKVDGPPNVEVTIEMCFNEGSTITGTVQDDKKNYFLKSGFGELAAAGDSIQFGPGKCEHFNVENLDSEEYTYHQGSLRTSGEHVYITGFTPFHHKMTIS
;
A
#
# COMPACT_ATOMS: atom_id res chain seq x y z
N MET A 1 -3.23 31.92 25.31
CA MET A 1 -2.03 32.33 26.07
C MET A 1 -0.82 32.11 25.17
N LYS A 2 -0.03 33.16 24.93
CA LYS A 2 1.14 33.16 24.08
C LYS A 2 2.35 32.70 24.91
N ASN A 3 3.00 31.61 24.53
CA ASN A 3 4.32 31.27 25.07
C ASN A 3 5.39 31.81 24.11
N GLN A 4 5.93 32.98 24.43
CA GLN A 4 7.15 33.51 23.82
C GLN A 4 8.35 33.02 24.64
N ILE A 5 9.25 32.28 23.98
CA ILE A 5 10.56 31.91 24.54
C ILE A 5 11.39 33.19 24.68
N SER A 6 12.06 33.34 25.82
CA SER A 6 12.82 34.55 26.11
C SER A 6 14.16 34.57 25.36
N ARG A 7 14.64 35.77 25.01
CA ARG A 7 15.93 36.00 24.32
C ARG A 7 17.15 35.49 25.12
N GLY A 8 16.99 35.26 26.43
CA GLY A 8 18.01 34.64 27.29
C GLY A 8 18.07 33.11 27.20
N GLU A 9 16.96 32.43 26.89
CA GLU A 9 16.94 30.98 26.64
C GLU A 9 17.50 30.63 25.26
N PHE A 10 17.34 31.51 24.26
CA PHE A 10 17.92 31.36 22.92
C PHE A 10 19.45 31.43 22.92
N ILE A 11 20.04 32.23 23.82
CA ILE A 11 21.51 32.39 23.95
C ILE A 11 22.14 31.24 24.77
N ARG A 12 21.38 30.55 25.62
CA ARG A 12 21.85 29.33 26.32
C ARG A 12 21.86 28.08 25.45
N LEU A 13 21.14 28.06 24.32
CA LEU A 13 21.09 26.96 23.37
C LEU A 13 22.11 27.07 22.21
N SER A 14 22.89 28.15 22.15
CA SER A 14 23.83 28.44 21.05
C SER A 14 25.30 28.58 21.50
N GLY A 15 25.63 28.17 22.73
CA GLY A 15 26.94 28.37 23.36
C GLY A 15 27.69 27.12 23.81
N LEU A 16 27.62 26.01 23.06
CA LEU A 16 28.45 24.81 23.30
C LEU A 16 29.10 24.32 22.00
N THR A 17 29.96 25.17 21.43
CA THR A 17 31.01 24.78 20.49
C THR A 17 32.28 25.57 20.86
N LEU A 18 33.42 24.89 20.84
CA LEU A 18 34.77 25.32 21.24
C LEU A 18 35.11 25.29 22.74
N ALA A 19 35.37 24.07 23.25
CA ALA A 19 36.52 23.79 24.12
C ALA A 19 36.79 22.29 24.10
N GLY A 20 37.98 21.87 23.66
CA GLY A 20 38.41 20.47 23.77
C GLY A 20 39.16 19.90 22.56
N ALA A 21 40.04 20.67 21.92
CA ALA A 21 41.20 20.07 21.27
C ALA A 21 42.22 19.75 22.38
N LEU A 22 42.82 18.54 22.32
CA LEU A 22 43.85 17.97 23.22
C LEU A 22 43.33 17.11 24.38
N VAL A 23 42.84 15.90 24.09
CA VAL A 23 43.30 14.67 24.77
C VAL A 23 43.34 13.54 23.74
N SER A 24 44.53 13.00 23.57
CA SER A 24 44.95 11.91 22.71
C SER A 24 44.53 10.53 23.24
N ASP A 25 44.22 9.63 22.30
CA ASP A 25 44.56 8.20 22.32
C ASP A 25 44.31 7.37 23.58
N VAL A 26 43.07 7.33 24.10
CA VAL A 26 42.58 6.15 24.83
C VAL A 26 41.05 6.10 24.70
N ILE A 27 40.54 5.30 23.77
CA ILE A 27 39.28 4.50 23.81
C ILE A 27 39.23 3.77 22.46
N PHE A 28 40.16 2.83 22.28
CA PHE A 28 40.08 1.75 21.29
C PHE A 28 40.29 0.45 22.09
N ALA A 29 39.32 0.14 22.95
CA ALA A 29 39.28 -1.12 23.70
C ALA A 29 37.90 -1.29 24.35
N ASN A 30 36.84 -1.37 23.52
CA ASN A 30 35.59 -2.00 23.95
C ASN A 30 34.90 -2.82 22.84
N ASP A 31 35.50 -2.92 21.65
CA ASP A 31 35.04 -3.81 20.57
C ASP A 31 35.63 -5.24 20.64
N LEU A 32 36.31 -5.59 21.73
CA LEU A 32 36.98 -6.90 21.89
C LEU A 32 36.28 -7.86 22.85
N LEU A 33 35.03 -7.56 23.23
CA LEU A 33 34.16 -8.47 23.98
C LEU A 33 32.73 -8.55 23.40
N VAL A 34 32.61 -8.52 22.07
CA VAL A 34 31.44 -9.09 21.41
C VAL A 34 31.68 -10.60 21.34
N ASN A 35 30.97 -11.31 22.20
CA ASN A 35 30.91 -12.77 22.24
C ASN A 35 30.92 -13.39 20.84
N ASN A 36 31.84 -14.34 20.66
CA ASN A 36 31.87 -15.38 19.62
C ASN A 36 30.62 -16.28 19.72
N THR A 37 29.44 -15.72 19.51
CA THR A 37 28.32 -16.47 18.93
C THR A 37 28.31 -16.12 17.45
N THR A 38 29.04 -16.89 16.65
CA THR A 38 28.71 -17.08 15.25
C THR A 38 27.26 -17.56 15.20
N SER A 39 26.30 -16.63 15.11
CA SER A 39 24.92 -17.00 14.84
C SER A 39 24.95 -17.65 13.47
N GLN A 40 24.84 -18.98 13.43
CA GLN A 40 24.85 -19.77 12.20
C GLN A 40 23.80 -19.19 11.25
N GLU A 41 24.12 -19.08 9.97
CA GLU A 41 23.15 -18.63 8.97
C GLU A 41 21.94 -19.57 8.94
N ASP A 42 20.80 -19.07 8.45
CA ASP A 42 19.64 -19.87 8.11
C ASP A 42 19.95 -20.69 6.85
N ILE A 43 20.68 -21.79 7.02
CA ILE A 43 21.23 -22.61 5.92
C ILE A 43 20.12 -23.12 5.00
N GLN A 44 18.96 -23.47 5.55
CA GLN A 44 17.85 -24.01 4.76
C GLN A 44 17.26 -22.93 3.85
N LEU A 45 16.99 -21.74 4.37
CA LEU A 45 16.51 -20.63 3.57
C LEU A 45 17.57 -20.20 2.54
N MET A 46 18.83 -20.09 2.93
CA MET A 46 19.92 -19.72 2.01
C MET A 46 20.04 -20.70 0.85
N LYS A 47 19.90 -22.01 1.09
CA LYS A 47 19.87 -23.02 0.02
C LYS A 47 18.71 -22.80 -0.95
N LYS A 48 17.50 -22.50 -0.44
CA LYS A 48 16.33 -22.21 -1.28
C LYS A 48 16.54 -20.94 -2.11
N LEU A 49 17.06 -19.87 -1.51
CA LEU A 49 17.38 -18.61 -2.19
C LEU A 49 18.37 -18.82 -3.34
N ILE A 50 19.45 -19.57 -3.11
CA ILE A 50 20.45 -19.87 -4.15
C ILE A 50 19.81 -20.62 -5.32
N LEU A 51 19.08 -21.71 -5.05
CA LEU A 51 18.44 -22.51 -6.09
C LEU A 51 17.42 -21.70 -6.92
N SER A 52 16.58 -20.91 -6.28
CA SER A 52 15.59 -20.06 -6.96
C SER A 52 16.24 -18.93 -7.77
N ASN A 53 17.31 -18.31 -7.24
CA ASN A 53 18.06 -17.29 -7.95
C ASN A 53 18.77 -17.88 -9.19
N ASP A 54 19.38 -19.06 -9.07
CA ASP A 54 20.03 -19.76 -10.19
C ASP A 54 19.02 -20.15 -11.29
N ALA A 55 17.83 -20.63 -10.90
CA ALA A 55 16.75 -20.87 -11.85
C ALA A 55 16.35 -19.59 -12.61
N LYS A 56 16.36 -18.44 -11.95
CA LYS A 56 16.11 -17.14 -12.58
C LYS A 56 17.27 -16.71 -13.49
N VAL A 57 18.53 -16.90 -13.08
CA VAL A 57 19.71 -16.65 -13.92
C VAL A 57 19.63 -17.44 -15.22
N LYS A 58 19.26 -18.72 -15.16
CA LYS A 58 19.04 -19.55 -16.35
C LYS A 58 18.02 -18.92 -17.31
N THR A 59 16.90 -18.44 -16.79
CA THR A 59 15.87 -17.74 -17.57
C THR A 59 16.41 -16.45 -18.20
N ILE A 60 17.18 -15.66 -17.43
CA ILE A 60 17.81 -14.42 -17.92
C ILE A 60 18.79 -14.70 -19.06
N LEU A 61 19.63 -15.74 -18.94
CA LEU A 61 20.61 -16.10 -19.97
C LEU A 61 19.94 -16.59 -21.25
N ASN A 62 18.86 -17.37 -21.14
CA ASN A 62 18.11 -17.90 -22.28
C ASN A 62 17.32 -16.83 -23.05
N ASN A 63 16.94 -15.74 -22.38
CA ASN A 63 16.24 -14.65 -23.04
C ASN A 63 17.23 -13.75 -23.79
N PRO A 64 17.04 -13.49 -25.10
CA PRO A 64 17.92 -12.60 -25.84
C PRO A 64 17.80 -11.17 -25.32
N LEU A 65 18.95 -10.49 -25.20
CA LEU A 65 19.02 -9.09 -24.81
C LEU A 65 19.14 -8.21 -26.06
N ASP A 66 18.05 -7.61 -26.50
CA ASP A 66 18.06 -6.63 -27.57
C ASP A 66 18.34 -5.23 -26.98
N SER A 67 19.51 -4.68 -27.31
CA SER A 67 20.00 -3.37 -26.89
C SER A 67 19.47 -2.21 -27.76
N ASN A 68 18.74 -2.52 -28.83
CA ASN A 68 18.09 -1.54 -29.70
C ASN A 68 16.64 -1.25 -29.29
N ILE A 69 16.04 -2.09 -28.45
CA ILE A 69 14.70 -1.85 -27.91
C ILE A 69 14.76 -0.66 -26.94
N LYS A 70 14.06 0.43 -27.30
CA LYS A 70 13.79 1.53 -26.38
C LYS A 70 12.91 1.06 -25.22
N ARG A 71 13.28 1.43 -24.01
CA ARG A 71 12.59 1.03 -22.78
C ARG A 71 12.04 2.25 -22.07
N SER A 72 10.83 2.14 -21.53
CA SER A 72 10.22 3.15 -20.66
C SER A 72 10.57 2.97 -19.18
N SER A 73 11.15 1.82 -18.82
CA SER A 73 11.59 1.54 -17.46
C SER A 73 12.76 0.57 -17.41
N PHE A 74 13.63 0.78 -16.42
CA PHE A 74 14.89 0.06 -16.25
C PHE A 74 15.01 -0.64 -14.89
N ARG A 75 13.94 -0.64 -14.08
CA ARG A 75 13.91 -1.40 -12.81
C ARG A 75 14.15 -2.89 -13.04
N PHE A 76 13.60 -3.44 -14.12
CA PHE A 76 13.84 -4.85 -14.50
C PHE A 76 15.32 -5.13 -14.83
N ILE A 77 15.99 -4.20 -15.52
CA ILE A 77 17.42 -4.32 -15.85
C ILE A 77 18.26 -4.30 -14.57
N ALA A 78 17.95 -3.37 -13.66
CA ALA A 78 18.61 -3.25 -12.37
C ALA A 78 18.43 -4.50 -11.49
N ASN A 79 17.22 -5.04 -11.47
CA ASN A 79 16.93 -6.29 -10.76
C ASN A 79 17.73 -7.47 -11.34
N ASN A 80 17.78 -7.63 -12.66
CA ASN A 80 18.58 -8.68 -13.29
C ASN A 80 20.08 -8.53 -12.97
N ILE A 81 20.59 -7.30 -12.89
CA ILE A 81 21.96 -7.04 -12.45
C ILE A 81 22.20 -7.59 -11.05
N LEU A 82 21.28 -7.35 -10.10
CA LEU A 82 21.38 -7.88 -8.74
C LEU A 82 21.33 -9.41 -8.71
N VAL A 83 20.38 -10.02 -9.43
CA VAL A 83 20.21 -11.49 -9.52
C VAL A 83 21.47 -12.16 -10.08
N LEU A 84 21.99 -11.66 -11.21
CA LEU A 84 23.22 -12.18 -11.84
C LEU A 84 24.44 -11.99 -10.93
N THR A 85 24.54 -10.83 -10.29
CA THR A 85 25.63 -10.53 -9.34
C THR A 85 25.61 -11.49 -8.15
N ALA A 86 24.42 -11.77 -7.61
CA ALA A 86 24.27 -12.68 -6.48
C ALA A 86 24.80 -14.08 -6.80
N SER A 87 24.39 -14.68 -7.94
CA SER A 87 24.87 -16.00 -8.34
C SER A 87 26.37 -16.03 -8.69
N VAL A 88 26.90 -15.04 -9.43
CA VAL A 88 28.32 -15.07 -9.83
C VAL A 88 29.30 -14.90 -8.65
N CYS A 89 28.83 -14.28 -7.56
CA CYS A 89 29.62 -14.04 -6.35
C CYS A 89 29.34 -15.03 -5.21
N ASN A 90 28.29 -15.85 -5.27
CA ASN A 90 27.97 -16.81 -4.22
C ASN A 90 28.58 -18.20 -4.49
N SER A 91 29.44 -18.70 -3.59
CA SER A 91 30.14 -19.98 -3.77
C SER A 91 29.23 -21.22 -3.80
N GLY A 92 27.98 -21.10 -3.34
CA GLY A 92 26.98 -22.17 -3.42
C GLY A 92 26.19 -22.21 -4.74
N SER A 93 26.34 -21.20 -5.59
CA SER A 93 25.64 -21.11 -6.88
C SER A 93 26.32 -21.96 -7.96
N GLU A 94 25.53 -22.53 -8.88
CA GLU A 94 26.05 -23.19 -10.08
C GLU A 94 26.75 -22.23 -11.05
N TYR A 95 26.45 -20.93 -10.95
CA TYR A 95 27.05 -19.87 -11.76
C TYR A 95 28.21 -19.16 -11.07
N TYR A 96 28.68 -19.66 -9.93
CA TYR A 96 29.81 -19.06 -9.23
C TYR A 96 31.02 -18.91 -10.16
N LYS A 97 31.51 -17.68 -10.34
CA LYS A 97 32.60 -17.33 -11.27
C LYS A 97 32.33 -17.64 -12.75
N SER A 98 31.06 -17.75 -13.16
CA SER A 98 30.70 -17.99 -14.56
C SER A 98 31.01 -16.78 -15.45
N LYS A 99 31.87 -17.00 -16.46
CA LYS A 99 32.20 -15.97 -17.46
C LYS A 99 30.99 -15.51 -18.26
N ASN A 100 30.08 -16.43 -18.61
CA ASN A 100 28.86 -16.12 -19.36
C ASN A 100 27.95 -15.17 -18.55
N VAL A 101 27.79 -15.43 -17.24
CA VAL A 101 27.03 -14.53 -16.36
C VAL A 101 27.71 -13.17 -16.24
N THR A 102 29.03 -13.12 -16.09
CA THR A 102 29.79 -11.84 -16.08
C THR A 102 29.63 -11.05 -17.37
N GLU A 103 29.60 -11.71 -18.53
CA GLU A 103 29.37 -11.06 -19.83
C GLU A 103 27.96 -10.49 -19.91
N ARG A 104 26.93 -11.27 -19.55
CA ARG A 104 25.54 -10.79 -19.54
C ARG A 104 25.35 -9.62 -18.56
N LEU A 105 25.99 -9.69 -17.41
CA LEU A 105 25.99 -8.62 -16.40
C LEU A 105 26.60 -7.32 -16.94
N ASN A 106 27.70 -7.41 -17.71
CA ASN A 106 28.27 -6.27 -18.42
C ASN A 106 27.30 -5.69 -19.44
N GLN A 107 26.63 -6.51 -20.24
CA GLN A 107 25.67 -6.05 -21.25
C GLN A 107 24.51 -5.26 -20.62
N PHE A 108 23.94 -5.74 -19.50
CA PHE A 108 22.91 -5.00 -18.78
C PHE A 108 23.43 -3.68 -18.20
N THR A 109 24.66 -3.66 -17.68
CA THR A 109 25.28 -2.45 -17.14
C THR A 109 25.54 -1.41 -18.24
N ASP A 110 25.95 -1.86 -19.42
CA ASP A 110 26.17 -0.99 -20.59
C ASP A 110 24.86 -0.33 -21.06
N ILE A 111 23.73 -1.05 -20.99
CA ILE A 111 22.42 -0.48 -21.25
C ILE A 111 22.09 0.64 -20.26
N LEU A 112 22.30 0.43 -18.96
CA LEU A 112 22.05 1.49 -17.96
C LEU A 112 22.90 2.73 -18.20
N LEU A 113 24.18 2.57 -18.51
CA LEU A 113 25.07 3.70 -18.79
C LEU A 113 24.73 4.43 -20.08
N LYS A 114 24.34 3.70 -21.14
CA LYS A 114 23.93 4.29 -22.42
C LYS A 114 22.67 5.14 -22.27
N GLU A 115 21.73 4.69 -21.46
CA GLU A 115 20.41 5.30 -21.33
C GLU A 115 20.33 6.30 -20.16
N GLN A 116 21.39 6.42 -19.35
CA GLN A 116 21.49 7.45 -18.32
C GLN A 116 21.59 8.83 -18.98
N TYR A 117 20.70 9.73 -18.58
CA TYR A 117 20.69 11.11 -19.07
C TYR A 117 21.90 11.90 -18.57
N GLY A 118 22.19 13.02 -19.23
CA GLY A 118 23.32 13.90 -18.88
C GLY A 118 23.23 14.49 -17.46
N ASP A 119 22.03 14.57 -16.88
CA ASP A 119 21.81 14.98 -15.49
C ASP A 119 21.99 13.85 -14.48
N GLY A 120 22.23 12.62 -14.94
CA GLY A 120 22.43 11.43 -14.11
C GLY A 120 21.17 10.60 -13.84
N THR A 121 20.00 11.05 -14.29
CA THR A 121 18.73 10.34 -14.09
C THR A 121 18.48 9.25 -15.13
N LEU A 122 17.49 8.42 -14.86
CA LEU A 122 17.02 7.37 -15.77
C LEU A 122 15.51 7.15 -15.61
N ASP A 123 14.81 6.94 -16.72
CA ASP A 123 13.34 6.79 -16.71
C ASP A 123 12.90 5.47 -16.06
N ALA A 124 11.81 5.49 -15.29
CA ALA A 124 11.22 4.27 -14.72
C ALA A 124 9.68 4.26 -14.78
N GLY A 125 9.11 4.73 -15.89
CA GLY A 125 7.67 4.75 -16.13
C GLY A 125 7.22 6.06 -16.76
N GLY A 126 6.13 6.63 -16.25
CA GLY A 126 5.54 7.87 -16.79
C GLY A 126 6.33 9.13 -16.46
N ASN A 127 7.09 9.13 -15.36
CA ASN A 127 7.90 10.29 -14.99
C ASN A 127 9.22 10.29 -15.76
N ARG A 128 9.53 11.43 -16.35
CA ARG A 128 10.71 11.62 -17.20
C ARG A 128 11.84 12.26 -16.40
N GLN A 129 13.07 11.79 -16.60
CA GLN A 129 14.28 12.32 -15.97
C GLN A 129 14.11 12.51 -14.45
N SER A 130 13.58 11.45 -13.82
CA SER A 130 13.02 11.51 -12.48
C SER A 130 14.05 11.04 -11.44
N PRO A 131 14.52 11.92 -10.52
CA PRO A 131 15.40 11.51 -9.43
C PRO A 131 14.83 10.36 -8.58
N PRO A 132 13.55 10.35 -8.16
CA PRO A 132 13.04 9.24 -7.35
C PRO A 132 12.90 7.93 -8.14
N ASP A 133 12.59 7.98 -9.44
CA ASP A 133 12.58 6.78 -10.28
C ASP A 133 13.96 6.17 -10.47
N THR A 134 14.97 7.04 -10.56
CA THR A 134 16.38 6.63 -10.54
C THR A 134 16.75 6.02 -9.18
N ALA A 135 16.18 6.51 -8.07
CA ALA A 135 16.42 5.97 -6.73
C ALA A 135 15.89 4.52 -6.59
N PHE A 136 14.74 4.19 -7.20
CA PHE A 136 14.26 2.79 -7.26
C PHE A 136 15.17 1.86 -8.08
N ILE A 137 15.93 2.39 -9.04
CA ILE A 137 16.95 1.62 -9.77
C ILE A 137 18.15 1.36 -8.84
N LEU A 138 18.58 2.38 -8.09
CA LEU A 138 19.69 2.27 -7.15
C LEU A 138 19.43 1.31 -5.99
N GLU A 139 18.17 1.03 -5.67
CA GLU A 139 17.77 -0.01 -4.71
C GLU A 139 18.34 -1.40 -5.06
N TYR A 140 18.56 -1.71 -6.34
CA TYR A 140 19.17 -2.96 -6.80
C TYR A 140 20.66 -2.80 -7.13
N ILE A 141 21.03 -1.66 -7.72
CA ILE A 141 22.40 -1.42 -8.18
C ILE A 141 23.38 -1.22 -7.02
N CYS A 142 22.97 -0.57 -5.93
CA CYS A 142 23.86 -0.38 -4.79
C CYS A 142 24.19 -1.72 -4.10
N PRO A 143 23.21 -2.58 -3.75
CA PRO A 143 23.52 -3.92 -3.23
C PRO A 143 24.36 -4.79 -4.17
N ALA A 144 24.10 -4.76 -5.47
CA ALA A 144 24.93 -5.48 -6.45
C ALA A 144 26.39 -4.99 -6.40
N THR A 145 26.58 -3.67 -6.34
CA THR A 145 27.92 -3.07 -6.25
C THR A 145 28.62 -3.42 -4.93
N ALA A 146 27.89 -3.43 -3.81
CA ALA A 146 28.42 -3.85 -2.51
C ALA A 146 28.93 -5.30 -2.55
N ILE A 147 28.15 -6.22 -3.13
CA ILE A 147 28.52 -7.63 -3.30
C ILE A 147 29.80 -7.77 -4.15
N LEU A 148 29.85 -7.10 -5.31
CA LEU A 148 31.03 -7.13 -6.19
C LEU A 148 32.28 -6.54 -5.54
N ASN A 149 32.12 -5.47 -4.75
CA ASN A 149 33.21 -4.85 -4.00
C ASN A 149 33.74 -5.77 -2.90
N ALA A 150 32.87 -6.55 -2.25
CA ALA A 150 33.25 -7.51 -1.21
C ALA A 150 34.00 -8.73 -1.79
N ASP A 151 33.58 -9.22 -2.96
CA ASP A 151 34.17 -10.37 -3.65
C ASP A 151 35.56 -10.09 -4.25
N LYS A 152 35.88 -8.82 -4.55
CA LYS A 152 37.21 -8.31 -4.97
C LYS A 152 37.88 -9.04 -6.14
N LYS A 153 37.14 -9.77 -6.98
CA LYS A 153 37.73 -10.45 -8.14
C LYS A 153 38.27 -9.45 -9.17
N THR A 154 39.39 -9.79 -9.81
CA THR A 154 40.04 -8.92 -10.80
C THR A 154 39.28 -8.85 -12.12
N ASP A 155 38.60 -9.92 -12.51
CA ASP A 155 37.81 -10.03 -13.74
C ASP A 155 36.53 -9.16 -13.76
N THR A 156 36.08 -8.69 -12.60
CA THR A 156 34.93 -7.76 -12.47
C THR A 156 35.35 -6.29 -12.27
N ALA A 157 36.64 -5.95 -12.39
CA ALA A 157 37.12 -4.58 -12.18
C ALA A 157 36.44 -3.55 -13.10
N VAL A 158 36.40 -3.82 -14.40
CA VAL A 158 35.75 -2.93 -15.39
C VAL A 158 34.26 -2.75 -15.11
N LEU A 159 33.59 -3.83 -14.68
CA LEU A 159 32.19 -3.78 -14.31
C LEU A 159 31.95 -2.89 -13.08
N ARG A 160 32.80 -3.02 -12.04
CA ARG A 160 32.73 -2.16 -10.85
C ARG A 160 32.91 -0.69 -11.22
N ASP A 161 33.84 -0.37 -12.12
CA ASP A 161 34.06 1.02 -12.57
C ASP A 161 32.86 1.58 -13.33
N LYS A 162 32.22 0.77 -14.19
CA LYS A 162 30.98 1.13 -14.88
C LYS A 162 29.84 1.43 -13.89
N LEU A 163 29.62 0.55 -12.92
CA LEU A 163 28.59 0.73 -11.90
C LEU A 163 28.88 1.95 -11.02
N LYS A 164 30.14 2.15 -10.60
CA LYS A 164 30.57 3.34 -9.88
C LYS A 164 30.25 4.62 -10.66
N LYS A 165 30.55 4.67 -11.95
CA LYS A 165 30.23 5.82 -12.81
C LYS A 165 28.72 6.09 -12.83
N PHE A 166 27.91 5.05 -13.06
CA PHE A 166 26.45 5.17 -13.06
C PHE A 166 25.93 5.72 -11.73
N ILE A 167 26.38 5.13 -10.61
CA ILE A 167 25.97 5.48 -9.25
C ILE A 167 26.31 6.94 -8.93
N LEU A 168 27.55 7.38 -9.20
CA LEU A 168 27.98 8.74 -8.87
C LEU A 168 27.25 9.80 -9.70
N ASN A 169 26.93 9.50 -10.96
CA ASN A 169 26.09 10.38 -11.78
C ASN A 169 24.67 10.48 -11.20
N ALA A 170 24.07 9.36 -10.83
CA ALA A 170 22.73 9.34 -10.23
C ALA A 170 22.71 10.04 -8.86
N GLY A 171 23.77 9.90 -8.06
CA GLY A 171 23.95 10.60 -6.79
C GLY A 171 23.91 12.12 -6.95
N LYS A 172 24.56 12.67 -7.97
CA LYS A 172 24.48 14.12 -8.28
C LYS A 172 23.05 14.56 -8.55
N ALA A 173 22.30 13.79 -9.34
CA ALA A 173 20.89 14.08 -9.62
C ALA A 173 20.04 14.11 -8.34
N MET A 174 20.30 13.20 -7.39
CA MET A 174 19.53 13.09 -6.14
C MET A 174 19.85 14.18 -5.13
N VAL A 175 21.09 14.67 -5.10
CA VAL A 175 21.50 15.77 -4.20
C VAL A 175 20.71 17.05 -4.47
N THR A 176 20.43 17.36 -5.74
CA THR A 176 19.72 18.60 -6.12
C THR A 176 18.28 18.38 -6.59
N GLY A 177 17.91 17.13 -6.88
CA GLY A 177 16.61 16.76 -7.44
C GLY A 177 15.44 16.84 -6.45
N GLY A 178 14.24 17.01 -6.99
CA GLY A 178 12.98 17.02 -6.24
C GLY A 178 12.21 15.70 -6.31
N VAL A 179 11.02 15.70 -5.70
CA VAL A 179 10.08 14.57 -5.67
C VAL A 179 8.66 15.04 -6.04
N HIS A 180 7.77 14.11 -6.41
CA HIS A 180 6.37 14.42 -6.77
C HIS A 180 5.32 13.61 -5.99
N THR A 181 5.74 12.65 -5.14
CA THR A 181 4.86 11.98 -4.15
C THR A 181 5.56 11.84 -2.80
N PRO A 182 4.83 11.69 -1.68
CA PRO A 182 5.42 11.70 -0.33
C PRO A 182 6.47 10.61 -0.07
N ASN A 183 6.18 9.34 -0.40
CA ASN A 183 7.10 8.20 -0.24
C ASN A 183 8.45 8.39 -0.96
N HIS A 184 8.48 9.14 -2.07
CA HIS A 184 9.70 9.34 -2.86
C HIS A 184 10.82 10.00 -2.07
N ARG A 185 10.50 10.81 -1.05
CA ARG A 185 11.49 11.38 -0.13
C ARG A 185 12.33 10.30 0.53
N TRP A 186 11.69 9.23 1.00
CA TRP A 186 12.34 8.16 1.74
C TRP A 186 13.16 7.24 0.81
N VAL A 187 12.65 6.98 -0.40
CA VAL A 187 13.39 6.22 -1.42
C VAL A 187 14.66 6.94 -1.84
N VAL A 188 14.59 8.27 -2.07
CA VAL A 188 15.77 9.10 -2.34
C VAL A 188 16.74 9.05 -1.15
N CYS A 189 16.26 9.13 0.09
CA CYS A 189 17.12 9.01 1.26
C CYS A 189 17.84 7.66 1.33
N ALA A 190 17.13 6.55 1.07
CA ALA A 190 17.72 5.20 1.09
C ALA A 190 18.75 5.01 -0.02
N ALA A 191 18.51 5.56 -1.21
CA ALA A 191 19.47 5.56 -2.29
C ALA A 191 20.73 6.36 -1.89
N LEU A 192 20.57 7.61 -1.45
CA LEU A 192 21.69 8.46 -1.00
C LEU A 192 22.50 7.81 0.14
N ALA A 193 21.84 7.14 1.10
CA ALA A 193 22.50 6.42 2.18
C ALA A 193 23.33 5.25 1.64
N SER A 194 22.78 4.49 0.69
CA SER A 194 23.47 3.37 0.02
C SER A 194 24.64 3.84 -0.83
N ILE A 195 24.51 4.98 -1.52
CA ILE A 195 25.62 5.58 -2.27
C ILE A 195 26.71 6.04 -1.30
N ASN A 196 26.35 6.68 -0.20
CA ASN A 196 27.31 7.18 0.78
C ASN A 196 28.10 6.05 1.46
N ASP A 197 27.47 4.90 1.69
CA ASP A 197 28.16 3.70 2.20
C ASP A 197 29.23 3.18 1.21
N LEU A 198 28.91 3.19 -0.09
CA LEU A 198 29.84 2.77 -1.15
C LEU A 198 30.92 3.83 -1.46
N TYR A 199 30.52 5.09 -1.52
CA TYR A 199 31.29 6.24 -1.98
C TYR A 199 30.93 7.48 -1.14
N PRO A 200 31.57 7.68 0.03
CA PRO A 200 31.21 8.73 0.98
C PRO A 200 31.28 10.15 0.39
N ASP A 201 30.23 10.93 0.62
CA ASP A 201 30.17 12.36 0.31
C ASP A 201 29.22 13.07 1.32
N PRO A 202 29.69 14.08 2.06
CA PRO A 202 28.86 14.84 3.01
C PRO A 202 27.58 15.43 2.40
N ALA A 203 27.56 15.72 1.09
CA ALA A 203 26.39 16.23 0.40
C ALA A 203 25.20 15.24 0.43
N TYR A 204 25.47 13.93 0.42
CA TYR A 204 24.44 12.90 0.48
C TYR A 204 23.75 12.90 1.85
N VAL A 205 24.54 12.89 2.94
CA VAL A 205 24.01 12.91 4.31
C VAL A 205 23.25 14.20 4.58
N LYS A 206 23.79 15.35 4.14
CA LYS A 206 23.10 16.64 4.25
C LYS A 206 21.73 16.61 3.56
N ARG A 207 21.65 16.06 2.34
CA ARG A 207 20.38 15.98 1.61
C ARG A 207 19.36 15.05 2.30
N ILE A 208 19.84 13.96 2.91
CA ILE A 208 19.00 13.08 3.72
C ILE A 208 18.44 13.83 4.94
N ASP A 209 19.27 14.65 5.60
CA ASP A 209 18.85 15.44 6.76
C ASP A 209 17.80 16.50 6.40
N GLU A 210 17.92 17.13 5.24
CA GLU A 210 16.91 18.08 4.72
C GLU A 210 15.54 17.40 4.58
N TRP A 211 15.47 16.20 4.00
CA TRP A 211 14.21 15.48 3.84
C TRP A 211 13.65 15.00 5.18
N LEU A 212 14.50 14.48 6.07
CA LEU A 212 14.05 13.99 7.37
C LEU A 212 13.62 15.12 8.31
N ALA A 213 14.12 16.36 8.11
CA ALA A 213 13.70 17.53 8.85
C ALA A 213 12.22 17.92 8.60
N GLU A 214 11.63 17.49 7.48
CA GLU A 214 10.18 17.62 7.23
C GLU A 214 9.32 16.70 8.12
N GLY A 215 9.95 15.68 8.74
CA GLY A 215 9.28 14.64 9.50
C GLY A 215 8.72 13.51 8.62
N ILE A 216 8.56 12.34 9.23
CA ILE A 216 7.96 11.16 8.58
C ILE A 216 6.52 11.05 9.06
N ASP A 217 5.60 11.10 8.11
CA ASP A 217 4.15 11.12 8.30
C ASP A 217 3.58 9.73 8.63
N CYS A 218 3.94 9.16 9.78
CA CYS A 218 3.31 7.94 10.31
C CYS A 218 2.35 8.32 11.44
N ASN A 219 1.07 7.98 11.28
CA ASN A 219 0.03 8.34 12.23
C ASN A 219 -0.06 7.35 13.43
N GLU A 220 -0.94 7.63 14.39
CA GLU A 220 -1.11 6.81 15.60
C GLU A 220 -1.56 5.36 15.31
N ASP A 221 -2.21 5.16 14.16
CA ASP A 221 -2.66 3.87 13.67
C ASP A 221 -1.56 3.08 12.94
N GLY A 222 -0.39 3.67 12.74
CA GLY A 222 0.76 3.07 12.06
C GLY A 222 0.76 3.25 10.54
N HIS A 223 -0.19 3.98 9.96
CA HIS A 223 -0.22 4.23 8.53
C HIS A 223 0.59 5.46 8.14
N TYR A 224 1.27 5.37 7.00
CA TYR A 224 1.75 6.54 6.26
C TYR A 224 0.58 7.30 5.62
N SER A 225 0.75 8.57 5.24
CA SER A 225 -0.35 9.40 4.69
C SER A 225 -1.06 8.79 3.47
N GLU A 226 -0.35 7.98 2.68
CA GLU A 226 -0.87 7.32 1.49
C GLU A 226 -1.75 6.09 1.81
N ARG A 227 -1.67 5.55 3.03
CA ARG A 227 -2.41 4.35 3.52
C ARG A 227 -2.32 3.12 2.61
N SER A 228 -1.31 3.08 1.75
CA SER A 228 -1.18 2.07 0.70
C SER A 228 -0.20 0.98 1.10
N GLY A 229 -0.56 -0.28 0.86
CA GLY A 229 0.29 -1.44 1.14
C GLY A 229 1.54 -1.46 0.27
N ILE A 230 1.41 -1.07 -1.00
CA ILE A 230 2.58 -0.95 -1.90
C ILE A 230 3.56 0.09 -1.37
N TYR A 231 3.05 1.26 -1.01
CA TYR A 231 3.88 2.39 -0.63
C TYR A 231 4.48 2.17 0.76
N SER A 232 3.71 1.61 1.69
CA SER A 232 4.21 1.27 3.02
C SER A 232 5.37 0.28 2.97
N ALA A 233 5.29 -0.76 2.13
CA ALA A 233 6.40 -1.69 1.94
C ALA A 233 7.67 -0.98 1.40
N VAL A 234 7.50 -0.04 0.47
CA VAL A 234 8.61 0.78 -0.07
C VAL A 234 9.21 1.66 1.02
N ILE A 235 8.39 2.36 1.79
CA ILE A 235 8.83 3.27 2.85
C ILE A 235 9.55 2.49 3.94
N ASP A 236 9.00 1.37 4.41
CA ASP A 236 9.61 0.55 5.45
C ASP A 236 11.00 0.06 5.04
N LYS A 237 11.14 -0.42 3.80
CA LYS A 237 12.44 -0.83 3.25
C LYS A 237 13.43 0.33 3.21
N ALA A 238 12.97 1.52 2.81
CA ALA A 238 13.79 2.72 2.75
C ALA A 238 14.26 3.15 4.15
N LEU A 239 13.34 3.20 5.12
CA LEU A 239 13.66 3.58 6.49
C LEU A 239 14.58 2.57 7.19
N ILE A 240 14.41 1.26 6.95
CA ILE A 240 15.37 0.24 7.40
C ILE A 240 16.76 0.51 6.82
N THR A 241 16.84 0.85 5.54
CA THR A 241 18.11 1.12 4.86
C THR A 241 18.81 2.36 5.41
N VAL A 242 18.10 3.47 5.58
CA VAL A 242 18.66 4.68 6.20
C VAL A 242 19.04 4.42 7.66
N GLY A 243 18.16 3.73 8.39
CA GLY A 243 18.36 3.39 9.80
C GLY A 243 19.63 2.59 10.04
N ARG A 244 19.89 1.57 9.21
CA ARG A 244 21.10 0.72 9.34
C ARG A 244 22.37 1.42 8.86
N LEU A 245 22.34 2.08 7.70
CA LEU A 245 23.55 2.60 7.06
C LEU A 245 24.06 3.90 7.70
N LEU A 246 23.16 4.70 8.29
CA LEU A 246 23.53 5.96 8.96
C LEU A 246 23.39 5.90 10.49
N ASN A 247 23.20 4.69 11.06
CA ASN A 247 23.00 4.47 12.48
C ASN A 247 21.88 5.35 13.08
N ARG A 248 20.69 5.30 12.49
CA ARG A 248 19.50 6.06 12.89
C ARG A 248 18.38 5.12 13.38
N PRO A 249 18.56 4.45 14.54
CA PRO A 249 17.67 3.37 14.98
C PRO A 249 16.23 3.83 15.24
N LYS A 250 15.99 5.11 15.57
CA LYS A 250 14.64 5.67 15.77
C LYS A 250 13.74 5.55 14.53
N LEU A 251 14.32 5.44 13.33
CA LEU A 251 13.53 5.18 12.12
C LEU A 251 12.86 3.80 12.15
N LEU A 252 13.46 2.83 12.85
CA LEU A 252 12.94 1.47 12.97
C LEU A 252 11.71 1.40 13.87
N ASP A 253 11.53 2.35 14.79
CA ASP A 253 10.31 2.47 15.61
C ASP A 253 9.09 2.77 14.73
N ILE A 254 9.28 3.59 13.70
CA ILE A 254 8.23 3.93 12.72
C ILE A 254 7.87 2.71 11.88
N VAL A 255 8.88 1.99 11.39
CA VAL A 255 8.70 0.73 10.66
C VAL A 255 7.97 -0.30 11.52
N SER A 256 8.32 -0.42 12.79
CA SER A 256 7.64 -1.34 13.71
C SER A 256 6.14 -1.03 13.83
N LYS A 257 5.76 0.26 13.92
CA LYS A 257 4.34 0.65 13.97
C LYS A 257 3.60 0.27 12.68
N ASN A 258 4.22 0.51 11.53
CA ASN A 258 3.61 0.18 10.24
C ASN A 258 3.43 -1.32 10.03
N LEU A 259 4.48 -2.11 10.31
CA LEU A 259 4.40 -3.57 10.24
C LEU A 259 3.35 -4.13 11.20
N THR A 260 3.18 -3.56 12.40
CA THR A 260 2.08 -3.94 13.30
C THR A 260 0.71 -3.60 12.70
N ALA A 261 0.55 -2.47 12.00
CA ALA A 261 -0.70 -2.18 11.30
C ALA A 261 -0.99 -3.21 10.19
N TYR A 262 0.02 -3.57 9.39
CA TYR A 262 -0.14 -4.56 8.31
C TYR A 262 -0.33 -5.99 8.78
N PHE A 263 0.09 -6.35 10.00
CA PHE A 263 -0.31 -7.60 10.64
C PHE A 263 -1.84 -7.71 10.73
N TYR A 264 -2.53 -6.66 11.21
CA TYR A 264 -3.99 -6.65 11.34
C TYR A 264 -4.74 -6.55 10.00
N HIS A 265 -4.10 -5.99 8.97
CA HIS A 265 -4.63 -5.94 7.60
C HIS A 265 -4.48 -7.26 6.84
N THR A 266 -3.70 -8.21 7.36
CA THR A 266 -3.43 -9.46 6.67
C THR A 266 -4.51 -10.51 6.94
N GLU A 267 -5.06 -11.06 5.86
CA GLU A 267 -5.94 -12.24 5.89
C GLU A 267 -5.11 -13.53 5.96
N PRO A 268 -5.68 -14.67 6.43
CA PRO A 268 -4.93 -15.92 6.60
C PRO A 268 -4.22 -16.46 5.35
N ASN A 269 -4.73 -16.16 4.16
CA ASN A 269 -4.12 -16.54 2.86
C ASN A 269 -3.11 -15.48 2.33
N GLY A 270 -2.73 -14.53 3.19
CA GLY A 270 -1.78 -13.47 2.87
C GLY A 270 -2.37 -12.29 2.10
N ASP A 271 -3.68 -12.26 1.81
CA ASP A 271 -4.30 -11.09 1.19
C ASP A 271 -4.25 -9.90 2.15
N LEU A 272 -4.02 -8.71 1.62
CA LEU A 272 -4.10 -7.46 2.38
C LEU A 272 -5.45 -6.79 2.13
N ILE A 273 -6.06 -6.31 3.21
CA ILE A 273 -7.15 -5.35 3.14
C ILE A 273 -6.60 -4.01 2.65
N THR A 274 -7.26 -3.41 1.65
CA THR A 274 -6.85 -2.14 1.02
C THR A 274 -7.96 -1.09 0.96
N LEU A 275 -9.07 -1.30 1.68
CA LEU A 275 -10.26 -0.45 1.66
C LEU A 275 -9.96 1.02 1.98
N ASP A 276 -9.07 1.25 2.94
CA ASP A 276 -8.68 2.57 3.42
C ASP A 276 -7.53 3.21 2.63
N SER A 277 -7.02 2.52 1.59
CA SER A 277 -5.96 3.06 0.76
C SER A 277 -6.40 4.32 0.02
N ARG A 278 -5.44 5.23 -0.18
CA ARG A 278 -5.58 6.44 -1.00
C ARG A 278 -4.90 6.30 -2.37
N ARG A 279 -4.37 5.12 -2.67
CA ARG A 279 -3.61 4.84 -3.91
C ARG A 279 -4.34 3.77 -4.72
N GLN A 280 -3.74 3.38 -5.84
CA GLN A 280 -4.33 2.45 -6.80
C GLN A 280 -4.61 1.04 -6.23
N ASP A 281 -4.00 0.68 -5.11
CA ASP A 281 -4.20 -0.63 -4.48
C ASP A 281 -5.54 -0.81 -3.78
N GLN A 282 -6.32 0.25 -3.61
CA GLN A 282 -7.73 0.11 -3.21
C GLN A 282 -8.57 -0.74 -4.20
N PHE A 283 -8.03 -0.99 -5.42
CA PHE A 283 -8.67 -1.77 -6.49
C PHE A 283 -7.85 -3.01 -6.91
N MET A 284 -6.84 -3.39 -6.14
CA MET A 284 -5.95 -4.51 -6.48
C MET A 284 -5.93 -5.56 -5.38
N ASN A 285 -5.69 -6.80 -5.77
CA ASN A 285 -5.37 -7.86 -4.83
C ASN A 285 -3.89 -7.73 -4.46
N LEU A 286 -3.61 -7.34 -3.22
CA LEU A 286 -2.26 -7.27 -2.68
C LEU A 286 -1.98 -8.42 -1.73
N LYS A 287 -0.73 -8.89 -1.77
CA LYS A 287 -0.21 -9.90 -0.85
C LYS A 287 0.76 -9.30 0.14
N VAL A 288 0.75 -9.85 1.35
CA VAL A 288 1.67 -9.51 2.44
C VAL A 288 3.13 -9.88 2.13
N THR A 289 3.38 -10.71 1.11
CA THR A 289 4.73 -11.08 0.64
C THR A 289 5.62 -9.84 0.39
N LYS A 290 5.04 -8.71 -0.02
CA LYS A 290 5.74 -7.43 -0.22
C LYS A 290 6.50 -6.90 1.01
N PHE A 291 6.09 -7.33 2.21
CA PHE A 291 6.70 -6.93 3.48
C PHE A 291 7.71 -7.95 4.02
N TYR A 292 8.03 -9.02 3.29
CA TYR A 292 8.85 -10.13 3.79
C TYR A 292 10.21 -9.68 4.32
N LEU A 293 10.97 -8.90 3.53
CA LEU A 293 12.33 -8.48 3.93
C LEU A 293 12.28 -7.59 5.17
N GLN A 294 11.25 -6.75 5.27
CA GLN A 294 11.00 -5.82 6.36
C GLN A 294 10.63 -6.59 7.63
N TYR A 295 9.67 -7.51 7.56
CA TYR A 295 9.31 -8.39 8.68
C TYR A 295 10.49 -9.25 9.14
N ARG A 296 11.25 -9.85 8.22
CA ARG A 296 12.41 -10.69 8.57
C ARG A 296 13.49 -9.86 9.26
N PHE A 297 13.86 -8.72 8.68
CA PHE A 297 14.84 -7.83 9.30
C PHE A 297 14.40 -7.40 10.69
N MET A 298 13.16 -6.92 10.82
CA MET A 298 12.64 -6.41 12.10
C MET A 298 12.45 -7.53 13.13
N ALA A 299 12.03 -8.74 12.74
CA ALA A 299 11.91 -9.89 13.64
C ALA A 299 13.27 -10.24 14.27
N ILE A 300 14.34 -10.26 13.47
CA ILE A 300 15.70 -10.54 13.93
C ILE A 300 16.25 -9.39 14.78
N TYR A 301 16.00 -8.14 14.36
CA TYR A 301 16.52 -6.96 15.05
C TYR A 301 15.85 -6.72 16.41
N THR A 302 14.53 -6.95 16.51
CA THR A 302 13.73 -6.61 17.70
C THR A 302 13.36 -7.81 18.57
N ASN A 303 13.62 -9.04 18.11
CA ASN A 303 13.11 -10.28 18.74
C ASN A 303 11.58 -10.26 18.94
N ASN A 304 10.84 -9.61 18.04
CA ASN A 304 9.39 -9.49 18.14
C ASN A 304 8.68 -10.76 17.61
N SER A 305 7.94 -11.44 18.49
CA SER A 305 7.24 -12.69 18.16
C SER A 305 6.11 -12.52 17.14
N MET A 306 5.48 -11.34 17.03
CA MET A 306 4.48 -11.05 16.00
C MET A 306 5.14 -10.98 14.62
N PHE A 307 6.30 -10.34 14.52
CA PHE A 307 7.04 -10.26 13.25
C PHE A 307 7.60 -11.63 12.85
N ALA A 308 8.10 -12.41 13.81
CA ALA A 308 8.47 -13.80 13.58
C ALA A 308 7.28 -14.65 13.09
N TYR A 309 6.08 -14.44 13.64
CA TYR A 309 4.86 -15.08 13.14
C TYR A 309 4.58 -14.70 11.68
N MET A 310 4.67 -13.42 11.33
CA MET A 310 4.45 -12.96 9.96
C MET A 310 5.48 -13.49 8.97
N VAL A 311 6.75 -13.60 9.37
CA VAL A 311 7.79 -14.29 8.57
C VAL A 311 7.34 -15.71 8.28
N ASN A 312 7.00 -16.49 9.31
CA ASN A 312 6.55 -17.87 9.14
C ASN A 312 5.29 -17.97 8.28
N THR A 313 4.33 -17.06 8.44
CA THR A 313 3.13 -17.00 7.59
C THR A 313 3.52 -16.79 6.12
N ILE A 314 4.37 -15.80 5.84
CA ILE A 314 4.80 -15.48 4.47
C ILE A 314 5.59 -16.63 3.84
N GLU A 315 6.53 -17.24 4.57
CA GLU A 315 7.37 -18.33 4.05
C GLU A 315 6.57 -19.60 3.69
N ASN A 316 5.35 -19.74 4.22
CA ASN A 316 4.43 -20.84 3.91
C ASN A 316 3.38 -20.48 2.84
N LEU A 317 3.39 -19.26 2.30
CA LEU A 317 2.51 -18.90 1.18
C LEU A 317 3.01 -19.51 -0.14
N PRO A 318 2.13 -19.98 -1.03
CA PRO A 318 2.51 -20.47 -2.37
C PRO A 318 3.35 -19.45 -3.16
N GLU A 319 3.03 -18.16 -3.03
CA GLU A 319 3.67 -17.05 -3.72
C GLU A 319 5.12 -16.82 -3.26
N PHE A 320 5.53 -17.31 -2.08
CA PHE A 320 6.86 -17.10 -1.52
C PHE A 320 7.98 -17.51 -2.48
N SER A 321 7.80 -18.63 -3.19
CA SER A 321 8.83 -19.14 -4.10
C SER A 321 9.07 -18.22 -5.30
N ASN A 322 8.00 -17.68 -5.87
CA ASN A 322 8.09 -16.87 -7.09
C ASN A 322 8.35 -15.40 -6.77
N ASP A 323 7.61 -14.84 -5.80
CA ASP A 323 7.64 -13.41 -5.49
C ASP A 323 8.87 -13.00 -4.69
N ILE A 324 9.46 -13.92 -3.91
CA ILE A 324 10.51 -13.60 -2.93
C ILE A 324 11.80 -14.34 -3.23
N LEU A 325 11.79 -15.68 -3.25
CA LEU A 325 13.04 -16.45 -3.32
C LEU A 325 13.86 -16.13 -4.57
N SER A 326 13.20 -15.94 -5.73
CA SER A 326 13.86 -15.69 -7.01
C SER A 326 14.53 -14.31 -7.13
N ASP A 327 14.18 -13.38 -6.23
CA ASP A 327 14.55 -11.95 -6.31
C ASP A 327 15.33 -11.44 -5.10
N SER A 328 15.51 -12.28 -4.07
CA SER A 328 15.99 -11.81 -2.77
C SER A 328 17.43 -12.15 -2.43
N LEU A 329 18.08 -13.10 -3.13
CA LEU A 329 19.43 -13.57 -2.75
C LEU A 329 20.43 -12.41 -2.62
N GLY A 330 20.40 -11.44 -3.53
CA GLY A 330 21.26 -10.25 -3.47
C GLY A 330 21.08 -9.43 -2.19
N PHE A 331 19.84 -9.23 -1.73
CA PHE A 331 19.58 -8.51 -0.48
C PHE A 331 20.09 -9.29 0.75
N PHE A 332 20.03 -10.62 0.73
CA PHE A 332 20.58 -11.46 1.81
C PHE A 332 22.11 -11.48 1.81
N MET A 333 22.74 -11.42 0.63
CA MET A 333 24.20 -11.33 0.52
C MET A 333 24.71 -9.98 1.00
N GLU A 334 24.01 -8.88 0.67
CA GLU A 334 24.36 -7.53 1.12
C GLU A 334 24.12 -7.32 2.62
N SER A 335 23.01 -7.85 3.17
CA SER A 335 22.66 -7.70 4.59
C SER A 335 22.88 -8.97 5.38
N SER A 336 23.91 -9.00 6.23
CA SER A 336 24.20 -10.13 7.14
C SER A 336 23.07 -10.42 8.13
N THR A 337 22.27 -9.41 8.51
CA THR A 337 21.13 -9.59 9.40
C THR A 337 20.07 -10.50 8.79
N LEU A 338 19.74 -10.35 7.50
CA LEU A 338 18.71 -11.16 6.84
C LEU A 338 19.07 -12.65 6.80
N ARG A 339 20.36 -12.99 6.81
CA ARG A 339 20.87 -14.37 6.80
C ARG A 339 20.72 -15.08 8.13
N LYS A 340 20.50 -14.37 9.24
CA LYS A 340 20.39 -15.00 10.56
C LYS A 340 19.06 -15.78 10.67
N PRO A 341 19.01 -16.86 11.46
CA PRO A 341 17.77 -17.52 11.83
C PRO A 341 16.90 -16.56 12.64
N ILE A 342 15.59 -16.77 12.59
CA ILE A 342 14.66 -16.02 13.44
C ILE A 342 14.92 -16.42 14.90
N PRO A 343 15.28 -15.47 15.79
CA PRO A 343 15.76 -15.77 17.14
C PRO A 343 14.64 -16.08 18.14
N VAL A 344 13.38 -15.89 17.74
CA VAL A 344 12.20 -16.03 18.60
C VAL A 344 11.11 -16.83 17.90
N GLU A 345 10.35 -17.61 18.67
CA GLU A 345 9.18 -18.30 18.15
C GLU A 345 8.09 -17.30 17.75
N GLY A 346 7.48 -17.51 16.58
CA GLY A 346 6.38 -16.71 16.10
C GLY A 346 5.11 -16.93 16.93
N LYS A 347 4.55 -15.85 17.50
CA LYS A 347 3.26 -15.87 18.21
C LYS A 347 2.28 -14.93 17.52
N GLY A 348 1.31 -15.51 16.83
CA GLY A 348 0.18 -14.78 16.23
C GLY A 348 -0.94 -14.56 17.22
N ILE A 349 -1.85 -13.65 16.88
CA ILE A 349 -3.10 -13.40 17.61
C ILE A 349 -4.24 -13.87 16.70
N ASN A 350 -4.92 -14.95 17.08
CA ASN A 350 -6.00 -15.52 16.28
C ASN A 350 -7.35 -14.83 16.50
N ASP A 351 -7.54 -14.21 17.66
CA ASP A 351 -8.74 -13.45 18.01
C ASP A 351 -8.35 -12.03 18.41
N PHE A 352 -8.87 -11.04 17.67
CA PHE A 352 -8.61 -9.65 17.97
C PHE A 352 -9.73 -8.75 17.48
N GLU A 353 -9.76 -7.55 18.02
CA GLU A 353 -10.50 -6.43 17.48
C GLU A 353 -9.56 -5.23 17.46
N LYS A 354 -9.36 -4.67 16.28
CA LYS A 354 -8.52 -3.50 16.07
C LYS A 354 -9.32 -2.44 15.34
N PHE A 355 -9.61 -1.34 16.02
CA PHE A 355 -10.17 -0.15 15.42
C PHE A 355 -9.05 0.84 15.09
N PHE A 356 -8.97 1.23 13.82
CA PHE A 356 -8.08 2.26 13.31
C PHE A 356 -8.89 3.56 13.21
N ALA A 357 -8.72 4.43 14.21
CA ALA A 357 -9.58 5.59 14.39
C ALA A 357 -9.39 6.64 13.28
N ILE A 358 -8.18 6.79 12.76
CA ILE A 358 -7.83 7.80 11.75
C ILE A 358 -8.32 7.37 10.36
N SER A 359 -8.29 6.08 10.06
CA SER A 359 -8.85 5.53 8.81
C SER A 359 -10.30 5.06 8.93
N ASN A 360 -10.93 5.19 10.10
CA ASN A 360 -12.29 4.69 10.38
C ASN A 360 -12.49 3.26 9.83
N LEU A 361 -11.58 2.37 10.21
CA LEU A 361 -11.57 0.99 9.77
C LEU A 361 -11.50 0.06 10.98
N ALA A 362 -12.41 -0.90 11.08
CA ALA A 362 -12.39 -1.94 12.10
C ALA A 362 -11.99 -3.27 11.50
N ARG A 363 -11.00 -3.94 12.08
CA ARG A 363 -10.62 -5.32 11.78
C ARG A 363 -10.96 -6.20 12.96
N ILE A 364 -11.78 -7.22 12.71
CA ILE A 364 -12.23 -8.16 13.73
C ILE A 364 -11.89 -9.56 13.27
N LYS A 365 -11.30 -10.36 14.15
CA LYS A 365 -11.03 -11.77 13.91
C LYS A 365 -11.53 -12.61 15.08
N ARG A 366 -12.23 -13.69 14.76
CA ARG A 366 -12.80 -14.69 15.67
C ARG A 366 -12.60 -16.07 15.05
N GLY A 367 -11.54 -16.78 15.43
CA GLY A 367 -11.15 -18.07 14.86
C GLY A 367 -10.95 -18.00 13.34
N LYS A 368 -11.86 -18.65 12.59
CA LYS A 368 -11.86 -18.67 11.12
C LYS A 368 -12.56 -17.46 10.49
N THR A 369 -13.25 -16.65 11.29
CA THR A 369 -14.00 -15.50 10.82
C THR A 369 -13.15 -14.24 10.87
N SER A 370 -13.11 -13.49 9.78
CA SER A 370 -12.56 -12.14 9.71
C SER A 370 -13.55 -11.16 9.10
N VAL A 371 -13.61 -9.98 9.69
CA VAL A 371 -14.53 -8.90 9.30
C VAL A 371 -13.73 -7.61 9.13
N THR A 372 -14.03 -6.88 8.06
CA THR A 372 -13.65 -5.46 7.95
C THR A 372 -14.88 -4.59 7.89
N LEU A 373 -14.94 -3.57 8.74
CA LEU A 373 -15.90 -2.47 8.61
C LEU A 373 -15.14 -1.21 8.20
N PHE A 374 -15.66 -0.47 7.23
CA PHE A 374 -15.01 0.72 6.71
C PHE A 374 -16.01 1.87 6.57
N GLY A 375 -15.64 3.04 7.08
CA GLY A 375 -16.39 4.27 6.94
C GLY A 375 -15.50 5.50 6.80
N GLY A 376 -14.27 5.31 6.30
CA GLY A 376 -13.21 6.32 6.32
C GLY A 376 -12.91 6.98 4.99
N ASN A 377 -13.92 7.15 4.13
CA ASN A 377 -13.76 7.90 2.91
C ASN A 377 -13.34 9.34 3.22
N ASP A 378 -12.40 9.87 2.43
CA ASP A 378 -11.98 11.26 2.62
C ASP A 378 -13.07 12.19 2.10
N GLN A 379 -13.52 13.14 2.92
CA GLN A 379 -14.62 14.06 2.60
C GLN A 379 -14.14 15.42 2.07
N PRO A 380 -14.84 16.05 1.09
CA PRO A 380 -15.88 15.42 0.26
C PRO A 380 -15.30 14.26 -0.56
N VAL A 381 -16.11 13.24 -0.83
CA VAL A 381 -15.69 12.09 -1.64
C VAL A 381 -15.29 12.59 -3.02
N GLN A 382 -14.09 12.20 -3.46
CA GLN A 382 -13.56 12.54 -4.78
C GLN A 382 -12.83 11.32 -5.35
N ILE A 383 -13.13 10.98 -6.60
CA ILE A 383 -12.51 9.84 -7.28
C ILE A 383 -11.19 10.26 -7.92
N VAL A 384 -10.17 10.45 -7.09
CA VAL A 384 -8.85 10.91 -7.51
C VAL A 384 -7.73 10.21 -6.74
N SER A 385 -6.54 10.14 -7.35
CA SER A 385 -5.35 9.62 -6.70
C SER A 385 -4.98 10.46 -5.47
N GLY A 386 -4.71 9.82 -4.33
CA GLY A 386 -4.43 10.50 -3.06
C GLY A 386 -5.66 10.67 -2.16
N ARG A 387 -6.84 10.17 -2.57
CA ARG A 387 -8.08 10.17 -1.77
C ARG A 387 -8.58 8.74 -1.59
N SER A 388 -9.15 8.45 -0.43
CA SER A 388 -9.83 7.19 -0.15
C SER A 388 -11.31 7.34 -0.52
N SER A 389 -11.76 6.58 -1.52
CA SER A 389 -13.09 6.70 -2.11
C SER A 389 -13.78 5.37 -2.35
N ASN A 390 -13.33 4.30 -1.67
CA ASN A 390 -13.90 2.97 -1.82
C ASN A 390 -15.30 2.91 -1.14
N PRO A 391 -16.38 2.53 -1.83
CA PRO A 391 -17.73 2.49 -1.26
C PRO A 391 -18.04 1.20 -0.47
N ASN A 392 -17.10 0.26 -0.40
CA ASN A 392 -17.28 -0.99 0.34
C ASN A 392 -17.28 -0.70 1.85
N PHE A 393 -18.41 -0.85 2.53
CA PHE A 393 -18.46 -0.60 3.98
C PHE A 393 -18.23 -1.87 4.83
N LEU A 394 -18.36 -3.06 4.23
CA LEU A 394 -18.19 -4.34 4.92
C LEU A 394 -17.50 -5.37 4.03
N THR A 395 -16.56 -6.11 4.59
CA THR A 395 -16.07 -7.40 4.05
C THR A 395 -16.18 -8.47 5.12
N TYR A 396 -16.48 -9.71 4.72
CA TYR A 396 -16.69 -10.82 5.65
C TYR A 396 -16.08 -12.09 5.06
N ARG A 397 -15.36 -12.84 5.89
CA ARG A 397 -14.76 -14.11 5.51
C ARG A 397 -14.96 -15.11 6.63
N LYS A 398 -15.30 -16.34 6.25
CA LYS A 398 -15.32 -17.50 7.15
C LYS A 398 -14.62 -18.65 6.43
N GLY A 399 -13.34 -18.86 6.76
CA GLY A 399 -12.49 -19.81 6.04
C GLY A 399 -12.38 -19.46 4.55
N ASN A 400 -12.87 -20.33 3.67
CA ASN A 400 -12.86 -20.13 2.21
C ASN A 400 -14.12 -19.46 1.66
N ALA A 401 -15.18 -19.31 2.46
CA ALA A 401 -16.35 -18.53 2.10
C ALA A 401 -16.06 -17.04 2.30
N ILE A 402 -16.16 -16.24 1.24
CA ILE A 402 -15.71 -14.85 1.21
C ILE A 402 -16.79 -13.95 0.58
N LEU A 403 -17.28 -13.00 1.36
CA LEU A 403 -17.96 -11.78 0.92
C LEU A 403 -16.87 -10.72 0.65
N LYS A 404 -16.54 -10.51 -0.62
CA LYS A 404 -15.50 -9.56 -1.06
C LYS A 404 -15.87 -8.15 -0.63
N TYR A 405 -17.15 -7.79 -0.75
CA TYR A 405 -17.69 -6.55 -0.21
C TYR A 405 -19.21 -6.57 -0.09
N MET A 406 -19.72 -5.66 0.74
CA MET A 406 -21.10 -5.18 0.74
C MET A 406 -21.12 -3.66 0.50
N ARG A 407 -22.11 -3.21 -0.29
CA ARG A 407 -22.38 -1.81 -0.63
C ARG A 407 -23.87 -1.51 -0.51
N LEU A 408 -24.19 -0.22 -0.40
CA LEU A 408 -25.56 0.29 -0.49
C LEU A 408 -25.58 1.42 -1.50
N SER A 409 -26.52 1.38 -2.44
CA SER A 409 -26.77 2.48 -3.39
C SER A 409 -28.24 2.85 -3.38
N THR A 410 -28.52 4.08 -3.81
CA THR A 410 -29.89 4.56 -3.98
C THR A 410 -30.04 5.28 -5.30
N SER A 411 -31.25 5.30 -5.86
CA SER A 411 -31.53 6.08 -7.07
C SER A 411 -31.63 7.60 -6.82
N PHE A 412 -31.31 8.07 -5.60
CA PHE A 412 -31.35 9.47 -5.20
C PHE A 412 -30.39 10.32 -6.04
N PHE A 413 -30.94 11.06 -7.01
CA PHE A 413 -30.23 11.99 -7.89
C PHE A 413 -28.97 11.43 -8.59
N ARG A 414 -28.86 10.10 -8.69
CA ARG A 414 -27.66 9.38 -9.19
C ARG A 414 -26.38 9.78 -8.47
N MET A 415 -26.48 10.02 -7.17
CA MET A 415 -25.33 10.34 -6.30
C MET A 415 -24.51 9.11 -5.90
N GLY A 416 -24.76 7.95 -6.52
CA GLY A 416 -24.02 6.70 -6.34
C GLY A 416 -24.17 6.03 -4.98
N TYR A 417 -23.16 5.23 -4.63
CA TYR A 417 -23.09 4.45 -3.40
C TYR A 417 -23.00 5.29 -2.12
N PHE A 418 -23.43 4.71 -1.02
CA PHE A 418 -23.20 5.19 0.34
C PHE A 418 -21.70 5.28 0.63
N SER A 419 -21.26 6.43 1.11
CA SER A 419 -19.90 6.67 1.62
C SER A 419 -19.99 7.29 3.02
N SER A 420 -19.70 6.49 4.04
CA SER A 420 -19.89 6.93 5.43
C SER A 420 -19.04 8.16 5.78
N GLU A 421 -19.56 8.98 6.69
CA GLU A 421 -18.89 10.15 7.27
C GLU A 421 -18.02 9.79 8.49
N GLY A 422 -17.64 8.52 8.63
CA GLY A 422 -16.91 7.97 9.77
C GLY A 422 -17.55 6.70 10.35
N ILE A 423 -16.99 6.21 11.45
CA ILE A 423 -17.56 5.14 12.28
C ILE A 423 -17.64 5.62 13.72
N VAL A 424 -18.85 5.58 14.30
CA VAL A 424 -19.03 5.71 15.76
C VAL A 424 -19.07 4.30 16.36
N LYS A 425 -18.15 4.02 17.29
CA LYS A 425 -18.05 2.72 17.96
C LYS A 425 -18.62 2.78 19.37
N GLU A 426 -19.58 1.92 19.67
CA GLU A 426 -20.24 1.80 20.97
C GLU A 426 -20.21 0.34 21.44
N GLY A 427 -19.23 -0.02 22.28
CA GLY A 427 -19.03 -1.43 22.66
C GLY A 427 -18.71 -2.29 21.43
N ASN A 428 -19.56 -3.27 21.14
CA ASN A 428 -19.48 -4.14 19.95
C ASN A 428 -20.33 -3.65 18.76
N LYS A 429 -20.93 -2.46 18.87
CA LYS A 429 -21.70 -1.82 17.80
C LYS A 429 -20.85 -0.78 17.06
N TYR A 430 -21.02 -0.75 15.74
CA TYR A 430 -20.41 0.18 14.81
C TYR A 430 -21.51 0.89 14.02
N ILE A 431 -21.52 2.21 14.04
CA ILE A 431 -22.57 3.03 13.45
C ILE A 431 -21.97 3.87 12.33
N LEU A 432 -22.48 3.66 11.12
CA LEU A 432 -22.10 4.37 9.91
C LEU A 432 -23.25 5.26 9.46
N THR A 433 -22.96 6.49 9.07
CA THR A 433 -23.98 7.47 8.67
C THR A 433 -23.52 8.31 7.50
N GLU A 434 -24.46 8.71 6.64
CA GLU A 434 -24.25 9.63 5.53
C GLU A 434 -25.51 10.47 5.33
N THR A 435 -25.35 11.75 5.00
CA THR A 435 -26.44 12.58 4.49
C THR A 435 -26.13 13.08 3.07
N LYS A 436 -26.93 12.64 2.10
CA LYS A 436 -26.91 13.19 0.74
C LYS A 436 -27.91 14.35 0.63
N GLU A 437 -27.51 15.43 -0.03
CA GLU A 437 -28.35 16.59 -0.31
C GLU A 437 -28.37 16.85 -1.82
N ALA A 438 -29.55 17.10 -2.38
CA ALA A 438 -29.72 17.47 -3.77
C ALA A 438 -30.76 18.59 -3.91
N ASP A 439 -30.47 19.51 -4.84
CA ASP A 439 -31.19 20.77 -4.95
C ASP A 439 -31.73 21.01 -6.35
N TYR A 440 -32.74 21.88 -6.44
CA TYR A 440 -33.18 22.51 -7.67
C TYR A 440 -32.80 23.99 -7.65
N TYR A 441 -32.63 24.59 -8.82
CA TYR A 441 -32.22 26.00 -8.94
C TYR A 441 -33.37 26.84 -9.47
N GLN A 442 -33.69 27.93 -8.77
CA GLN A 442 -34.69 28.90 -9.20
C GLN A 442 -34.22 29.70 -10.44
N PRO A 443 -35.12 30.41 -11.14
CA PRO A 443 -34.75 31.36 -12.18
C PRO A 443 -33.70 32.36 -11.69
N LEU A 444 -32.74 32.68 -12.57
CA LEU A 444 -31.68 33.63 -12.27
C LEU A 444 -32.29 35.02 -12.04
N ALA A 445 -31.85 35.71 -10.98
CA ALA A 445 -32.30 37.07 -10.68
C ALA A 445 -31.93 38.03 -11.82
N GLU A 446 -32.78 39.03 -12.09
CA GLU A 446 -32.66 39.92 -13.25
C GLU A 446 -31.28 40.57 -13.38
N LYS A 447 -30.69 41.02 -12.26
CA LYS A 447 -29.36 41.63 -12.21
C LYS A 447 -28.19 40.74 -12.66
N PHE A 448 -28.40 39.41 -12.72
CA PHE A 448 -27.37 38.45 -13.13
C PHE A 448 -27.63 37.90 -14.54
N ARG A 449 -28.75 38.25 -15.18
CA ARG A 449 -29.10 37.75 -16.52
C ARG A 449 -28.21 38.41 -17.58
N LYS A 450 -27.74 37.61 -18.52
CA LYS A 450 -27.08 38.10 -19.74
C LYS A 450 -28.07 38.15 -20.89
N ALA A 451 -27.95 39.16 -21.75
CA ALA A 451 -28.85 39.35 -22.88
C ALA A 451 -28.78 38.22 -23.91
N ASP A 452 -27.59 37.61 -24.07
CA ASP A 452 -27.34 36.47 -24.96
C ASP A 452 -27.58 35.10 -24.31
N GLY A 453 -27.81 35.07 -22.99
CA GLY A 453 -27.94 33.83 -22.21
C GLY A 453 -26.65 32.99 -22.11
N ASP A 454 -25.49 33.51 -22.53
CA ASP A 454 -24.24 32.75 -22.54
C ASP A 454 -23.48 32.91 -21.22
N TYR A 455 -23.83 32.09 -20.23
CA TYR A 455 -23.19 32.09 -18.91
C TYR A 455 -21.87 31.34 -18.89
N THR A 456 -21.10 31.51 -17.82
CA THR A 456 -19.85 30.78 -17.62
C THR A 456 -20.14 29.30 -17.39
N LEU A 457 -19.43 28.43 -18.12
CA LEU A 457 -19.47 26.99 -17.88
C LEU A 457 -18.88 26.73 -16.49
N SER A 458 -19.69 26.22 -15.58
CA SER A 458 -19.32 26.00 -14.18
C SER A 458 -19.84 24.65 -13.70
N GLU A 459 -19.16 24.10 -12.70
CA GLU A 459 -19.57 22.88 -12.02
C GLU A 459 -20.82 23.13 -11.18
N SER A 460 -21.71 22.15 -11.10
CA SER A 460 -22.80 22.16 -10.14
C SER A 460 -22.24 22.11 -8.71
N PRO A 461 -22.83 22.82 -7.73
CA PRO A 461 -22.40 22.77 -6.32
C PRO A 461 -22.28 21.38 -5.69
N ASP A 462 -22.94 20.37 -6.27
CA ASP A 462 -22.92 18.97 -5.84
C ASP A 462 -22.03 18.08 -6.74
N THR A 463 -21.19 18.69 -7.58
CA THR A 463 -20.15 18.09 -8.46
C THR A 463 -20.62 17.08 -9.51
N ARG A 464 -21.93 16.87 -9.67
CA ARG A 464 -22.48 15.87 -10.61
C ARG A 464 -22.30 16.23 -12.08
N PHE A 465 -22.40 17.52 -12.44
CA PHE A 465 -22.38 17.94 -13.84
C PHE A 465 -21.90 19.37 -14.05
N TRP A 466 -21.54 19.71 -15.29
CA TRP A 466 -21.14 21.06 -15.70
C TRP A 466 -22.18 21.69 -16.62
N ASN A 467 -22.51 22.97 -16.39
CA ASN A 467 -23.44 23.70 -17.25
C ASN A 467 -23.19 25.22 -17.22
N LYS A 468 -23.64 25.93 -18.27
CA LYS A 468 -23.68 27.39 -18.35
C LYS A 468 -24.95 27.93 -17.68
N MET A 469 -25.10 27.65 -16.38
CA MET A 469 -26.29 28.04 -15.63
C MET A 469 -26.07 29.17 -14.62
N GLU A 470 -24.84 29.60 -14.36
CA GLU A 470 -24.52 30.57 -13.30
C GLU A 470 -25.01 30.08 -11.92
N PHE A 471 -24.67 28.83 -11.55
CA PHE A 471 -25.21 28.16 -10.37
C PHE A 471 -25.07 28.96 -9.08
N GLY A 472 -23.90 29.58 -8.85
CA GLY A 472 -23.62 30.36 -7.64
C GLY A 472 -24.52 31.59 -7.45
N SER A 473 -25.17 32.06 -8.52
CA SER A 473 -26.09 33.20 -8.48
C SER A 473 -27.57 32.78 -8.43
N ARG A 474 -27.87 31.47 -8.42
CA ARG A 474 -29.24 30.96 -8.34
C ARG A 474 -29.59 30.57 -6.91
N THR A 475 -30.78 30.94 -6.48
CA THR A 475 -31.33 30.46 -5.22
C THR A 475 -31.69 28.97 -5.34
N LYS A 476 -31.15 28.16 -4.43
CA LYS A 476 -31.52 26.75 -4.27
C LYS A 476 -32.97 26.64 -3.77
N SER A 477 -33.72 25.67 -4.28
CA SER A 477 -35.08 25.35 -3.85
C SER A 477 -35.32 23.85 -3.84
N ASN A 478 -36.43 23.44 -3.22
CA ASN A 478 -36.86 22.03 -3.19
C ASN A 478 -35.77 21.07 -2.68
N VAL A 479 -34.89 21.56 -1.81
CA VAL A 479 -33.77 20.82 -1.19
C VAL A 479 -34.29 19.50 -0.64
N LYS A 480 -33.75 18.39 -1.15
CA LYS A 480 -34.05 17.04 -0.68
C LYS A 480 -32.84 16.49 0.04
N LYS A 481 -33.12 15.76 1.12
CA LYS A 481 -32.12 15.05 1.91
C LYS A 481 -32.45 13.58 1.93
N LEU A 482 -31.42 12.76 1.81
CA LEU A 482 -31.47 11.33 2.05
C LEU A 482 -30.48 11.02 3.17
N LYS A 483 -30.97 10.45 4.26
CA LYS A 483 -30.15 10.04 5.41
C LYS A 483 -30.06 8.53 5.45
N THR A 484 -28.84 8.02 5.44
CA THR A 484 -28.57 6.59 5.58
C THR A 484 -27.88 6.35 6.91
N SER A 485 -28.33 5.35 7.65
CA SER A 485 -27.69 4.82 8.85
C SER A 485 -27.59 3.30 8.75
N ILE A 486 -26.41 2.77 9.03
CA ILE A 486 -26.14 1.34 9.09
C ILE A 486 -25.53 1.07 10.46
N GLU A 487 -26.28 0.38 11.32
CA GLU A 487 -25.77 -0.12 12.60
C GLU A 487 -25.36 -1.58 12.44
N ILE A 488 -24.12 -1.90 12.83
CA ILE A 488 -23.55 -3.24 12.73
C ILE A 488 -23.10 -3.68 14.11
N THR A 489 -23.66 -4.76 14.64
CA THR A 489 -23.28 -5.34 15.93
C THR A 489 -22.56 -6.66 15.69
N GLU A 490 -21.33 -6.80 16.21
CA GLU A 490 -20.55 -8.04 16.13
C GLU A 490 -20.71 -8.88 17.40
N GLU A 491 -20.99 -10.17 17.23
CA GLU A 491 -21.12 -11.14 18.31
C GLU A 491 -20.45 -12.47 17.92
N ASN A 492 -19.23 -12.70 18.42
CA ASN A 492 -18.46 -13.93 18.20
C ASN A 492 -18.30 -14.31 16.71
N GLY A 493 -18.12 -13.32 15.86
CA GLY A 493 -17.95 -13.46 14.43
C GLY A 493 -19.26 -13.33 13.65
N ALA A 494 -20.43 -13.45 14.27
CA ALA A 494 -21.69 -13.14 13.61
C ALA A 494 -21.94 -11.63 13.59
N LEU A 495 -22.58 -11.13 12.54
CA LEU A 495 -22.97 -9.73 12.39
C LEU A 495 -24.49 -9.60 12.38
N SER A 496 -25.02 -8.66 13.15
CA SER A 496 -26.38 -8.13 12.99
C SER A 496 -26.31 -6.74 12.37
N LEU A 497 -27.02 -6.53 11.27
CA LEU A 497 -27.05 -5.28 10.52
C LEU A 497 -28.47 -4.69 10.56
N ASP A 498 -28.56 -3.39 10.85
CA ASP A 498 -29.79 -2.60 10.82
C ASP A 498 -29.60 -1.41 9.88
N PHE A 499 -30.26 -1.48 8.72
CA PHE A 499 -30.22 -0.46 7.67
C PHE A 499 -31.44 0.44 7.78
N LYS A 500 -31.21 1.76 7.82
CA LYS A 500 -32.26 2.79 7.81
C LYS A 500 -31.93 3.82 6.74
N VAL A 501 -32.81 3.98 5.75
CA VAL A 501 -32.68 5.02 4.71
C VAL A 501 -33.96 5.84 4.69
N ASP A 502 -33.85 7.12 5.08
CA ASP A 502 -34.96 8.06 5.18
C ASP A 502 -34.77 9.24 4.21
N GLY A 503 -35.85 9.72 3.60
CA GLY A 503 -35.80 10.77 2.58
C GLY A 503 -37.10 10.86 1.77
N PRO A 504 -37.07 11.42 0.53
CA PRO A 504 -38.24 11.41 -0.34
C PRO A 504 -38.78 9.99 -0.55
N PRO A 505 -40.09 9.78 -0.65
CA PRO A 505 -40.66 8.45 -0.83
C PRO A 505 -40.33 7.88 -2.21
N ASN A 506 -40.33 6.54 -2.33
CA ASN A 506 -40.15 5.81 -3.59
C ASN A 506 -38.79 6.00 -4.28
N VAL A 507 -37.74 6.33 -3.51
CA VAL A 507 -36.37 6.21 -3.99
C VAL A 507 -35.96 4.73 -3.85
N GLU A 508 -35.45 4.14 -4.92
CA GLU A 508 -34.95 2.76 -4.93
C GLU A 508 -33.72 2.66 -4.01
N VAL A 509 -33.66 1.60 -3.21
CA VAL A 509 -32.55 1.27 -2.31
C VAL A 509 -32.08 -0.13 -2.64
N THR A 510 -30.79 -0.27 -2.92
CA THR A 510 -30.16 -1.53 -3.28
C THR A 510 -29.01 -1.82 -2.34
N ILE A 511 -29.09 -2.92 -1.60
CA ILE A 511 -27.94 -3.52 -0.91
C ILE A 511 -27.33 -4.54 -1.87
N GLU A 512 -26.05 -4.35 -2.18
CA GLU A 512 -25.26 -5.21 -3.06
C GLU A 512 -24.26 -6.02 -2.22
N MET A 513 -24.25 -7.33 -2.39
CA MET A 513 -23.25 -8.24 -1.85
C MET A 513 -22.51 -8.91 -3.00
N CYS A 514 -21.17 -8.81 -3.01
CA CYS A 514 -20.34 -9.51 -3.99
C CYS A 514 -19.54 -10.59 -3.28
N PHE A 515 -19.85 -11.84 -3.60
CA PHE A 515 -19.12 -13.00 -3.10
C PHE A 515 -18.05 -13.44 -4.10
N ASN A 516 -17.09 -14.22 -3.60
CA ASN A 516 -15.99 -14.71 -4.43
C ASN A 516 -16.48 -15.59 -5.58
N GLU A 517 -15.79 -15.51 -6.71
CA GLU A 517 -16.08 -16.23 -7.94
C GLU A 517 -16.12 -17.75 -7.69
N GLY A 518 -17.06 -18.44 -8.34
CA GLY A 518 -17.19 -19.90 -8.25
C GLY A 518 -17.83 -20.40 -6.95
N SER A 519 -18.32 -19.49 -6.10
CA SER A 519 -19.11 -19.86 -4.94
C SER A 519 -20.48 -20.37 -5.34
N THR A 520 -21.03 -21.33 -4.58
CA THR A 520 -22.41 -21.80 -4.79
C THR A 520 -23.35 -21.01 -3.90
N ILE A 521 -24.34 -20.34 -4.50
CA ILE A 521 -25.36 -19.58 -3.79
C ILE A 521 -26.68 -20.34 -3.82
N THR A 522 -27.31 -20.46 -2.65
CA THR A 522 -28.65 -21.04 -2.48
C THR A 522 -29.57 -20.07 -1.74
N GLY A 523 -30.89 -20.31 -1.79
CA GLY A 523 -31.90 -19.43 -1.17
C GLY A 523 -32.24 -18.17 -1.97
N THR A 524 -31.63 -17.98 -3.14
CA THR A 524 -31.83 -16.81 -4.01
C THR A 524 -32.50 -17.17 -5.32
N VAL A 525 -33.09 -16.17 -6.00
CA VAL A 525 -33.60 -16.30 -7.38
C VAL A 525 -32.66 -15.58 -8.34
N GLN A 526 -32.27 -16.22 -9.43
CA GLN A 526 -31.38 -15.66 -10.42
C GLN A 526 -32.15 -14.99 -11.57
N ASP A 527 -31.63 -13.88 -12.12
CA ASP A 527 -32.13 -13.26 -13.35
C ASP A 527 -31.36 -13.70 -14.61
N ASP A 528 -31.78 -13.24 -15.79
CA ASP A 528 -31.14 -13.57 -17.07
C ASP A 528 -29.69 -13.05 -17.20
N LYS A 529 -29.33 -12.05 -16.40
CA LYS A 529 -27.98 -11.47 -16.33
C LYS A 529 -27.11 -12.13 -15.25
N LYS A 530 -27.59 -13.22 -14.66
CA LYS A 530 -26.93 -13.97 -13.58
C LYS A 530 -26.78 -13.20 -12.26
N ASN A 531 -27.59 -12.17 -12.04
CA ASN A 531 -27.72 -11.54 -10.72
C ASN A 531 -28.62 -12.40 -9.83
N TYR A 532 -28.26 -12.52 -8.56
CA TYR A 532 -29.04 -13.24 -7.56
C TYR A 532 -29.84 -12.25 -6.70
N PHE A 533 -31.11 -12.55 -6.44
CA PHE A 533 -31.98 -11.74 -5.58
C PHE A 533 -32.42 -12.57 -4.39
N LEU A 534 -32.14 -12.09 -3.18
CA LEU A 534 -32.63 -12.71 -1.95
C LEU A 534 -34.02 -12.14 -1.64
N LYS A 535 -35.06 -12.77 -2.22
CA LYS A 535 -36.43 -12.25 -2.15
C LYS A 535 -37.05 -12.31 -0.75
N SER A 536 -36.72 -13.35 0.01
CA SER A 536 -37.17 -13.60 1.38
C SER A 536 -36.29 -14.70 2.00
N GLY A 537 -36.45 -14.95 3.31
CA GLY A 537 -35.71 -16.03 3.99
C GLY A 537 -34.19 -15.83 3.95
N PHE A 538 -33.43 -16.89 4.17
CA PHE A 538 -31.97 -16.84 4.22
C PHE A 538 -31.34 -17.38 2.94
N GLY A 539 -30.25 -16.75 2.52
CA GLY A 539 -29.34 -17.27 1.52
C GLY A 539 -28.13 -17.92 2.19
N GLU A 540 -27.48 -18.82 1.46
CA GLU A 540 -26.23 -19.44 1.88
C GLU A 540 -25.24 -19.44 0.72
N LEU A 541 -24.01 -19.02 1.03
CA LEU A 541 -22.84 -19.16 0.18
C LEU A 541 -22.00 -20.33 0.69
N ALA A 542 -21.71 -21.31 -0.15
CA ALA A 542 -20.79 -22.41 0.18
C ALA A 542 -19.54 -22.38 -0.71
N ALA A 543 -18.36 -22.52 -0.10
CA ALA A 543 -17.08 -22.59 -0.79
C ALA A 543 -16.07 -23.48 -0.02
N ALA A 544 -15.57 -24.53 -0.68
CA ALA A 544 -14.53 -25.43 -0.17
C ALA A 544 -14.74 -25.92 1.29
N GLY A 545 -15.98 -26.26 1.65
CA GLY A 545 -16.36 -26.80 2.96
C GLY A 545 -16.66 -25.76 4.05
N ASP A 546 -16.48 -24.47 3.77
CA ASP A 546 -16.95 -23.38 4.63
C ASP A 546 -18.21 -22.72 4.02
N SER A 547 -19.05 -22.09 4.84
CA SER A 547 -20.22 -21.35 4.38
C SER A 547 -20.48 -20.06 5.14
N ILE A 548 -21.14 -19.13 4.46
CA ILE A 548 -21.70 -17.88 5.02
C ILE A 548 -23.21 -17.93 4.83
N GLN A 549 -23.96 -17.84 5.92
CA GLN A 549 -25.41 -17.63 5.87
C GLN A 549 -25.71 -16.13 5.98
N PHE A 550 -26.67 -15.63 5.20
CA PHE A 550 -27.05 -14.22 5.18
C PHE A 550 -28.57 -14.03 4.99
N GLY A 551 -29.17 -13.05 5.66
CA GLY A 551 -30.60 -12.74 5.53
C GLY A 551 -31.26 -12.29 6.85
N PRO A 552 -32.58 -12.10 6.90
CA PRO A 552 -33.54 -12.45 5.85
C PRO A 552 -33.48 -11.51 4.62
N GLY A 553 -34.02 -11.98 3.49
CA GLY A 553 -34.13 -11.20 2.26
C GLY A 553 -35.29 -10.23 2.18
N LYS A 554 -35.23 -9.35 1.18
CA LYS A 554 -36.30 -8.45 0.73
C LYS A 554 -36.07 -8.08 -0.73
N CYS A 555 -37.10 -8.08 -1.57
CA CYS A 555 -36.98 -7.69 -2.98
C CYS A 555 -38.26 -6.99 -3.46
N GLU A 556 -38.26 -5.66 -3.48
CA GLU A 556 -39.39 -4.85 -3.98
C GLU A 556 -39.19 -4.37 -5.43
N HIS A 557 -37.97 -4.44 -5.97
CA HIS A 557 -37.66 -4.14 -7.38
C HIS A 557 -36.48 -4.96 -7.90
N PHE A 558 -36.29 -4.99 -9.22
CA PHE A 558 -35.17 -5.69 -9.89
C PHE A 558 -34.14 -4.73 -10.52
N ASN A 559 -34.30 -3.42 -10.35
CA ASN A 559 -33.33 -2.46 -10.85
C ASN A 559 -32.00 -2.56 -10.09
N VAL A 560 -30.97 -3.05 -10.77
CA VAL A 560 -29.58 -3.15 -10.30
C VAL A 560 -28.61 -2.47 -11.28
N GLU A 561 -29.14 -1.61 -12.13
CA GLU A 561 -28.39 -0.83 -13.11
C GLU A 561 -28.15 0.59 -12.59
N ASN A 562 -27.05 1.24 -13.01
CA ASN A 562 -26.71 2.61 -12.59
C ASN A 562 -26.60 2.80 -11.07
N LEU A 563 -26.05 1.82 -10.35
CA LEU A 563 -25.77 1.95 -8.91
C LEU A 563 -24.59 2.92 -8.64
N ASP A 564 -23.73 3.09 -9.63
CA ASP A 564 -22.61 4.03 -9.64
C ASP A 564 -23.07 5.51 -9.72
N SER A 565 -22.21 6.45 -9.30
CA SER A 565 -22.49 7.89 -9.45
C SER A 565 -22.30 8.36 -10.90
N GLU A 566 -22.81 9.55 -11.20
CA GLU A 566 -22.58 10.22 -12.49
C GLU A 566 -21.09 10.33 -12.85
N GLU A 567 -20.22 10.57 -11.85
CA GLU A 567 -18.76 10.66 -12.01
C GLU A 567 -18.13 9.39 -12.64
N TYR A 568 -18.62 8.20 -12.28
CA TYR A 568 -18.14 6.95 -12.89
C TYR A 568 -18.75 6.72 -14.27
N THR A 569 -20.06 6.94 -14.39
CA THR A 569 -20.83 6.53 -15.58
C THR A 569 -20.58 7.42 -16.81
N TYR A 570 -20.09 8.65 -16.64
CA TYR A 570 -19.86 9.59 -17.75
C TYR A 570 -18.94 9.02 -18.84
N HIS A 571 -17.93 8.23 -18.48
CA HIS A 571 -17.04 7.51 -19.39
C HIS A 571 -17.31 6.00 -19.42
N GLN A 572 -18.54 5.58 -19.13
CA GLN A 572 -18.94 4.16 -19.05
C GLN A 572 -18.11 3.36 -18.02
N GLY A 573 -17.57 4.05 -17.00
CA GLY A 573 -16.92 3.40 -15.87
C GLY A 573 -17.94 2.68 -15.00
N SER A 574 -17.50 1.64 -14.30
CA SER A 574 -18.30 0.95 -13.29
C SER A 574 -17.43 0.44 -12.16
N LEU A 575 -17.97 0.46 -10.94
CA LEU A 575 -17.36 -0.16 -9.78
C LEU A 575 -17.71 -1.64 -9.62
N ARG A 576 -18.53 -2.19 -10.53
CA ARG A 576 -18.86 -3.61 -10.53
C ARG A 576 -17.62 -4.45 -10.79
N THR A 577 -17.26 -5.32 -9.85
CA THR A 577 -16.15 -6.27 -10.03
C THR A 577 -16.67 -7.67 -10.38
N SER A 578 -15.75 -8.55 -10.76
CA SER A 578 -16.02 -9.98 -10.86
C SER A 578 -16.42 -10.56 -9.48
N GLY A 579 -17.28 -11.58 -9.51
CA GLY A 579 -17.85 -12.24 -8.33
C GLY A 579 -19.31 -12.64 -8.54
N GLU A 580 -19.86 -13.32 -7.55
CA GLU A 580 -21.28 -13.69 -7.52
C GLU A 580 -22.07 -12.60 -6.78
N HIS A 581 -22.99 -11.92 -7.48
CA HIS A 581 -23.67 -10.73 -6.97
C HIS A 581 -25.06 -11.06 -6.45
N VAL A 582 -25.31 -10.79 -5.17
CA VAL A 582 -26.61 -10.96 -4.50
C VAL A 582 -27.17 -9.61 -4.06
N TYR A 583 -28.45 -9.38 -4.32
CA TYR A 583 -29.13 -8.13 -4.01
C TYR A 583 -30.30 -8.30 -3.05
N ILE A 584 -30.47 -7.29 -2.21
CA ILE A 584 -31.67 -6.99 -1.43
C ILE A 584 -32.13 -5.60 -1.85
N THR A 585 -33.41 -5.45 -2.19
CA THR A 585 -33.94 -4.23 -2.81
C THR A 585 -35.22 -3.74 -2.13
N GLY A 586 -35.41 -2.42 -2.11
CA GLY A 586 -36.55 -1.78 -1.47
C GLY A 586 -36.76 -0.33 -1.89
N PHE A 587 -37.74 0.34 -1.29
CA PHE A 587 -37.98 1.77 -1.47
C PHE A 587 -37.90 2.56 -0.16
N THR A 588 -37.53 3.84 -0.24
CA THR A 588 -37.61 4.76 0.90
C THR A 588 -39.06 5.09 1.29
N PRO A 589 -39.34 5.27 2.60
CA PRO A 589 -38.44 4.99 3.73
C PRO A 589 -38.14 3.49 3.85
N PHE A 590 -36.86 3.15 3.96
CA PHE A 590 -36.38 1.78 3.96
C PHE A 590 -35.83 1.44 5.34
N HIS A 591 -36.34 0.36 5.93
CA HIS A 591 -35.79 -0.22 7.15
C HIS A 591 -35.67 -1.73 6.94
N HIS A 592 -34.47 -2.26 7.14
CA HIS A 592 -34.18 -3.67 6.92
C HIS A 592 -33.15 -4.17 7.93
N LYS A 593 -33.45 -5.32 8.54
CA LYS A 593 -32.54 -6.02 9.45
C LYS A 593 -32.13 -7.34 8.85
N MET A 594 -30.84 -7.64 8.92
CA MET A 594 -30.30 -8.93 8.48
C MET A 594 -29.13 -9.36 9.37
N THR A 595 -28.76 -10.62 9.26
CA THR A 595 -27.59 -11.21 9.92
C THR A 595 -26.66 -11.83 8.88
N ILE A 596 -25.38 -11.92 9.23
CA ILE A 596 -24.35 -12.67 8.50
C ILE A 596 -23.60 -13.54 9.52
N SER A 597 -23.41 -14.83 9.23
CA SER A 597 -22.74 -15.77 10.16
C SER A 597 -21.95 -16.86 9.46
#